data_AF-A0A951I9Y1-F1
#
_entry.id   AF-A0A951I9Y1-F1
#
_cell.length_a   1.000
_cell.length_b   1.000
_cell.length_c   1.000
_cell.angle_alpha   90.00
_cell.angle_beta   90.00
_cell.angle_gamma   90.00
#
_symmetry.space_group_name_H-M   'P 1'
#
loop_
_entity.id
_entity.type
_entity.pdbx_description
1 polymer ?
#
loop_
_entity_poly.entity_id
_entity_poly.type
_entity_poly.pdbx_seq_one_letter_code
_entity_poly.pdbx_strand_id
1 'polypeptide(L)'
;MQSIRYSLCCVLSCLLQCVLCYSQQQPAAGQPSLPPPVLVEKEQLYAGNPFANYLALKKLEAQYLNAPIREVYLQQVKNFEEFLGFPLAGKEAMQLKTLRSSYGDRKEQLPEGYSPSPVLNVIEEEAGRHNIIIWGEEHHLPQTRSLYPDMIRLLWQKGFRYLAAESFSDAADSSLTYPAYNLGFYTRDPIYADAVRLALQLGYTLVSYDNSERTGRDKKEAETLQQKIFAQNPAAKVLILAGRGHIS
;
A
#
# COMPACT_ATOMS: atom_id res chain seq x y z
N MET A 1 -30.38 18.84 12.73
CA MET A 1 -30.00 17.41 12.67
C MET A 1 -29.70 17.06 11.22
N GLN A 2 -28.46 17.23 10.79
CA GLN A 2 -27.99 16.82 9.46
C GLN A 2 -27.28 15.48 9.60
N SER A 3 -27.78 14.48 8.87
CA SER A 3 -27.20 13.14 8.78
C SER A 3 -25.86 13.20 8.06
N ILE A 4 -24.79 12.81 8.75
CA ILE A 4 -23.46 12.60 8.19
C ILE A 4 -23.54 11.37 7.29
N ARG A 5 -23.41 11.56 5.97
CA ARG A 5 -23.25 10.48 4.99
C ARG A 5 -21.76 10.11 4.96
N TYR A 6 -21.42 8.94 5.48
CA TYR A 6 -20.08 8.36 5.34
C TYR A 6 -19.83 8.02 3.86
N SER A 7 -18.87 8.71 3.24
CA SER A 7 -18.46 8.44 1.87
C SER A 7 -17.56 7.21 1.84
N LEU A 8 -18.02 6.15 1.17
CA LEU A 8 -17.34 4.87 0.99
C LEU A 8 -16.35 4.98 -0.19
N CYS A 9 -15.20 5.65 -0.04
CA CYS A 9 -14.40 5.99 -1.23
C CYS A 9 -12.87 6.05 -1.06
N CYS A 10 -12.21 5.02 -0.50
CA CYS A 10 -10.73 4.98 -0.49
C CYS A 10 -10.08 3.59 -0.67
N VAL A 11 -10.77 2.56 -1.16
CA VAL A 11 -10.17 1.20 -1.32
C VAL A 11 -10.07 0.75 -2.78
N LEU A 12 -10.41 1.62 -3.73
CA LEU A 12 -10.68 1.21 -5.11
C LEU A 12 -9.46 0.99 -6.03
N SER A 13 -8.24 1.40 -5.63
CA SER A 13 -7.07 1.41 -6.54
C SER A 13 -6.51 0.01 -6.84
N CYS A 14 -6.51 -0.91 -5.88
CA CYS A 14 -6.22 -2.34 -6.13
C CYS A 14 -7.45 -3.12 -6.69
N LEU A 15 -8.66 -2.57 -6.50
CA LEU A 15 -9.95 -3.16 -6.92
C LEU A 15 -10.23 -3.05 -8.42
N LEU A 16 -9.84 -1.97 -9.10
CA LEU A 16 -10.31 -1.70 -10.47
C LEU A 16 -9.40 -2.19 -11.61
N GLN A 17 -8.17 -2.62 -11.33
CA GLN A 17 -7.46 -3.49 -12.29
C GLN A 17 -8.21 -4.80 -12.51
N CYS A 18 -8.97 -5.25 -11.50
CA CYS A 18 -9.68 -6.52 -11.51
C CYS A 18 -11.05 -6.44 -12.22
N VAL A 19 -11.78 -5.32 -12.13
CA VAL A 19 -13.15 -5.19 -12.69
C VAL A 19 -13.17 -4.97 -14.20
N LEU A 20 -12.15 -4.34 -14.79
CA LEU A 20 -12.13 -4.03 -16.24
C LEU A 20 -11.52 -5.13 -17.12
N CYS A 21 -10.65 -5.99 -16.57
CA CYS A 21 -10.38 -7.29 -17.21
C CYS A 21 -11.63 -8.17 -17.19
N TYR A 22 -12.44 -8.07 -16.12
CA TYR A 22 -13.71 -8.80 -15.99
C TYR A 22 -14.79 -8.27 -16.95
N SER A 23 -14.87 -6.94 -17.16
CA SER A 23 -15.90 -6.36 -18.03
C SER A 23 -15.68 -6.61 -19.52
N GLN A 24 -14.48 -7.04 -19.94
CA GLN A 24 -14.19 -7.43 -21.32
C GLN A 24 -14.30 -8.94 -21.57
N GLN A 25 -14.50 -9.75 -20.54
CA GLN A 25 -14.76 -11.18 -20.66
C GLN A 25 -16.15 -11.46 -20.08
N GLN A 26 -17.17 -11.39 -20.94
CA GLN A 26 -18.46 -11.96 -20.58
C GLN A 26 -18.22 -13.44 -20.20
N PRO A 27 -18.60 -13.87 -19.00
CA PRO A 27 -18.53 -15.28 -18.66
C PRO A 27 -19.36 -16.06 -19.68
N ALA A 28 -18.85 -17.24 -20.08
CA ALA A 28 -19.64 -18.18 -20.85
C ALA A 28 -20.99 -18.39 -20.14
N ALA A 29 -22.10 -18.33 -20.89
CA ALA A 29 -23.44 -18.39 -20.33
C ALA A 29 -23.59 -19.62 -19.41
N GLY A 30 -23.88 -19.37 -18.13
CA GLY A 30 -24.20 -20.42 -17.15
C GLY A 30 -23.24 -20.61 -15.96
N GLN A 31 -22.08 -19.93 -15.92
CA GLN A 31 -21.24 -19.93 -14.72
C GLN A 31 -21.53 -18.71 -13.84
N PRO A 32 -21.74 -18.87 -12.51
CA PRO A 32 -21.85 -17.73 -11.62
C PRO A 32 -20.56 -16.91 -11.68
N SER A 33 -20.70 -15.61 -11.90
CA SER A 33 -19.57 -14.70 -11.97
C SER A 33 -18.86 -14.64 -10.61
N LEU A 34 -17.63 -15.15 -10.53
CA LEU A 34 -16.78 -14.97 -9.35
C LEU A 34 -16.62 -13.48 -9.04
N PRO A 35 -16.84 -13.04 -7.78
CA PRO A 35 -16.58 -11.66 -7.41
C PRO A 35 -15.07 -11.36 -7.54
N PRO A 36 -14.67 -10.09 -7.76
CA PRO A 36 -13.28 -9.69 -7.59
C PRO A 36 -12.74 -10.13 -6.21
N PRO A 37 -11.53 -10.70 -6.10
CA PRO A 37 -11.02 -11.27 -4.84
C PRO A 37 -11.07 -10.30 -3.66
N VAL A 38 -10.74 -9.04 -3.91
CA VAL A 38 -10.74 -7.95 -2.92
C VAL A 38 -12.15 -7.51 -2.47
N LEU A 39 -13.22 -7.98 -3.12
CA LEU A 39 -14.61 -7.79 -2.67
C LEU A 39 -15.16 -8.97 -1.87
N VAL A 40 -14.53 -10.14 -1.92
CA VAL A 40 -14.97 -11.32 -1.14
C VAL A 40 -14.94 -10.95 0.34
N GLU A 41 -16.07 -11.00 1.06
CA GLU A 41 -16.14 -10.73 2.52
C GLU A 41 -15.40 -9.43 2.95
N LYS A 42 -15.50 -8.38 2.15
CA LYS A 42 -14.79 -7.12 2.39
C LYS A 42 -15.27 -6.42 3.67
N GLU A 43 -16.53 -6.60 4.04
CA GLU A 43 -17.13 -6.07 5.26
C GLU A 43 -16.44 -6.65 6.51
N GLN A 44 -16.06 -7.93 6.48
CA GLN A 44 -15.30 -8.58 7.56
C GLN A 44 -13.94 -7.90 7.76
N LEU A 45 -13.29 -7.44 6.68
CA LEU A 45 -12.01 -6.73 6.77
C LEU A 45 -12.10 -5.41 7.53
N TYR A 46 -13.22 -4.69 7.42
CA TYR A 46 -13.42 -3.43 8.14
C TYR A 46 -13.96 -3.64 9.55
N ALA A 47 -14.66 -4.76 9.78
CA ALA A 47 -15.07 -5.20 11.10
C ALA A 47 -13.90 -5.76 11.94
N GLY A 48 -12.68 -5.77 11.41
CA GLY A 48 -11.50 -6.28 12.12
C GLY A 48 -11.35 -7.80 12.11
N ASN A 49 -11.97 -8.47 11.14
CA ASN A 49 -11.91 -9.92 10.95
C ASN A 49 -11.24 -10.29 9.61
N PRO A 50 -9.92 -10.03 9.45
CA PRO A 50 -9.19 -10.40 8.24
C PRO A 50 -9.13 -11.91 7.99
N PHE A 51 -9.27 -12.73 9.04
CA PHE A 51 -9.24 -14.17 8.92
C PHE A 51 -10.48 -14.74 8.23
N ALA A 52 -11.68 -14.20 8.51
CA ALA A 52 -12.90 -14.63 7.82
C ALA A 52 -12.82 -14.35 6.31
N ASN A 53 -12.25 -13.20 5.93
CA ASN A 53 -11.99 -12.84 4.55
C ASN A 53 -11.03 -13.84 3.87
N TYR A 54 -9.89 -14.10 4.51
CA TYR A 54 -8.90 -15.07 4.02
C TYR A 54 -9.53 -16.46 3.84
N LEU A 55 -10.30 -16.93 4.82
CA LEU A 55 -10.97 -18.22 4.74
C LEU A 55 -11.99 -18.28 3.59
N ALA A 56 -12.73 -17.20 3.35
CA ALA A 56 -13.67 -17.12 2.23
C ALA A 56 -12.95 -17.15 0.87
N LEU A 57 -11.81 -16.47 0.74
CA LEU A 57 -10.95 -16.57 -0.44
C LEU A 57 -10.47 -18.01 -0.66
N LYS A 58 -9.98 -18.68 0.40
CA LYS A 58 -9.52 -20.07 0.32
C LYS A 58 -10.63 -21.05 -0.07
N LYS A 59 -11.88 -20.83 0.35
CA LYS A 59 -13.04 -21.65 -0.09
C LYS A 59 -13.32 -21.55 -1.60
N LEU A 60 -12.95 -20.43 -2.22
CA LEU A 60 -13.14 -20.18 -3.65
C LEU A 60 -11.89 -20.52 -4.49
N GLU A 61 -10.82 -21.05 -3.88
CA GLU A 61 -9.52 -21.27 -4.51
C GLU A 61 -9.61 -22.01 -5.85
N ALA A 62 -10.27 -23.16 -5.86
CA ALA A 62 -10.40 -23.97 -7.08
C ALA A 62 -11.10 -23.22 -8.22
N GLN A 63 -12.04 -22.32 -7.89
CA GLN A 63 -12.75 -21.52 -8.90
C GLN A 63 -11.85 -20.40 -9.41
N TYR A 64 -11.15 -19.69 -8.53
CA TYR A 64 -10.25 -18.61 -8.92
C TYR A 64 -9.02 -19.08 -9.70
N LEU A 65 -8.44 -20.23 -9.37
CA LEU A 65 -7.29 -20.78 -10.09
C LEU A 65 -7.60 -21.09 -11.55
N ASN A 66 -8.87 -21.37 -11.88
CA ASN A 66 -9.34 -21.60 -13.24
C ASN A 66 -9.93 -20.35 -13.91
N ALA A 67 -10.02 -19.23 -13.20
CA ALA A 67 -10.60 -18.00 -13.70
C ALA A 67 -9.56 -17.09 -14.38
N PRO A 68 -9.98 -16.21 -15.31
CA PRO A 68 -9.08 -15.22 -15.90
C PRO A 68 -8.41 -14.28 -14.88
N ILE A 69 -9.09 -14.05 -13.75
CA ILE A 69 -8.63 -13.21 -12.62
C ILE A 69 -7.72 -13.94 -11.62
N ARG A 70 -7.20 -15.14 -11.96
CA ARG A 70 -6.36 -15.96 -11.07
C ARG A 70 -5.17 -15.19 -10.47
N GLU A 71 -4.51 -14.32 -11.24
CA GLU A 71 -3.31 -13.61 -10.78
C GLU A 71 -3.65 -12.57 -9.71
N VAL A 72 -4.85 -11.98 -9.78
CA VAL A 72 -5.33 -11.05 -8.76
C VAL A 72 -5.72 -11.81 -7.50
N TYR A 73 -6.32 -12.99 -7.65
CA TYR A 73 -6.60 -13.87 -6.52
C TYR A 73 -5.30 -14.28 -5.79
N LEU A 74 -4.29 -14.73 -6.54
CA LEU A 74 -3.01 -15.13 -5.98
C LEU A 74 -2.32 -13.97 -5.25
N GLN A 75 -2.30 -12.77 -5.84
CA GLN A 75 -1.80 -11.56 -5.15
C GLN A 75 -2.53 -11.29 -3.84
N GLN A 76 -3.87 -11.32 -3.86
CA GLN A 76 -4.69 -11.06 -2.68
C GLN A 76 -4.45 -12.09 -1.56
N VAL A 77 -4.40 -13.38 -1.91
CA VAL A 77 -4.12 -14.46 -0.94
C VAL A 77 -2.75 -14.30 -0.34
N LYS A 78 -1.72 -14.00 -1.14
CA LYS A 78 -0.35 -13.81 -0.64
C LYS A 78 -0.23 -12.59 0.27
N ASN A 79 -0.96 -11.51 0.02
CA ASN A 79 -1.03 -10.37 0.94
C ASN A 79 -1.57 -10.81 2.32
N PHE A 80 -2.64 -11.60 2.36
CA PHE A 80 -3.19 -12.08 3.63
C PHE A 80 -2.29 -13.10 4.32
N GLU A 81 -1.62 -13.97 3.57
CA GLU A 81 -0.63 -14.90 4.14
C GLU A 81 0.54 -14.13 4.76
N GLU A 82 1.02 -13.06 4.13
CA GLU A 82 1.99 -12.16 4.75
C GLU A 82 1.43 -11.50 6.03
N PHE A 83 0.20 -10.99 6.01
CA PHE A 83 -0.43 -10.40 7.21
C PHE A 83 -0.59 -11.41 8.35
N LEU A 84 -0.74 -12.69 8.04
CA LEU A 84 -0.84 -13.80 8.99
C LEU A 84 0.54 -14.33 9.42
N GLY A 85 1.64 -13.78 8.90
CA GLY A 85 3.01 -14.11 9.30
C GLY A 85 3.61 -15.33 8.57
N PHE A 86 3.10 -15.70 7.40
CA PHE A 86 3.70 -16.77 6.59
C PHE A 86 4.97 -16.25 5.88
N PRO A 87 6.17 -16.68 6.27
CA PRO A 87 7.43 -15.99 5.93
C PRO A 87 7.86 -16.09 4.46
N LEU A 88 7.23 -16.99 3.68
CA LEU A 88 7.55 -17.21 2.27
C LEU A 88 6.51 -16.61 1.32
N ALA A 89 5.37 -16.15 1.83
CA ALA A 89 4.23 -15.72 1.01
C ALA A 89 4.62 -14.60 0.04
N GLY A 90 5.44 -13.66 0.47
CA GLY A 90 5.87 -12.55 -0.35
C GLY A 90 6.87 -12.95 -1.42
N LYS A 91 7.82 -13.83 -1.10
CA LYS A 91 8.73 -14.41 -2.10
C LYS A 91 7.95 -15.19 -3.17
N GLU A 92 6.88 -15.87 -2.79
CA GLU A 92 6.00 -16.58 -3.71
C GLU A 92 5.16 -15.60 -4.54
N ALA A 93 4.64 -14.52 -3.95
CA ALA A 93 3.95 -13.46 -4.68
C ALA A 93 4.85 -12.83 -5.76
N MET A 94 6.11 -12.57 -5.44
CA MET A 94 7.07 -12.00 -6.41
C MET A 94 7.39 -12.93 -7.59
N GLN A 95 6.99 -14.20 -7.55
CA GLN A 95 7.10 -15.13 -8.69
C GLN A 95 5.91 -15.05 -9.65
N LEU A 96 4.84 -14.33 -9.28
CA LEU A 96 3.66 -14.15 -10.12
C LEU A 96 4.01 -13.35 -11.38
N LYS A 97 3.38 -13.70 -12.51
CA LYS A 97 3.72 -13.11 -13.81
C LYS A 97 3.47 -11.61 -13.85
N THR A 98 2.46 -11.14 -13.13
CA THR A 98 2.08 -9.72 -13.04
C THR A 98 3.07 -8.88 -12.26
N LEU A 99 3.78 -9.48 -11.29
CA LEU A 99 4.73 -8.80 -10.40
C LEU A 99 6.19 -9.02 -10.81
N ARG A 100 6.44 -10.10 -11.56
CA ARG A 100 7.74 -10.39 -12.13
C ARG A 100 8.09 -9.27 -13.11
N SER A 101 8.88 -8.32 -12.64
CA SER A 101 9.37 -7.25 -13.50
C SER A 101 10.20 -7.85 -14.64
N SER A 102 9.97 -7.36 -15.86
CA SER A 102 10.84 -7.61 -17.00
C SER A 102 12.04 -6.65 -16.99
N TYR A 103 12.64 -6.39 -15.81
CA TYR A 103 13.99 -5.86 -15.82
C TYR A 103 14.81 -6.91 -16.56
N GLY A 104 15.37 -6.55 -17.71
CA GLY A 104 16.22 -7.47 -18.46
C GLY A 104 17.34 -7.99 -17.56
N ASP A 105 18.03 -9.05 -17.97
CA ASP A 105 19.20 -9.61 -17.28
C ASP A 105 20.40 -8.64 -17.15
N ARG A 106 20.18 -7.32 -17.23
CA ARG A 106 21.15 -6.29 -16.86
C ARG A 106 21.37 -6.31 -15.37
N LYS A 107 22.14 -7.31 -14.93
CA LYS A 107 23.01 -7.17 -13.78
C LYS A 107 24.13 -6.23 -14.21
N GLU A 108 23.89 -4.92 -14.15
CA GLU A 108 25.00 -3.99 -14.18
C GLU A 108 25.95 -4.39 -13.05
N GLN A 109 27.17 -4.74 -13.40
CA GLN A 109 28.17 -5.03 -12.38
C GLN A 109 28.39 -3.74 -11.61
N LEU A 110 28.34 -3.83 -10.29
CA LEU A 110 28.73 -2.71 -9.44
C LEU A 110 30.15 -2.30 -9.86
N PRO A 111 30.40 -1.01 -10.18
CA PRO A 111 31.72 -0.58 -10.59
C PRO A 111 32.76 -0.90 -9.50
N GLU A 112 33.99 -1.16 -9.93
CA GLU A 112 35.09 -1.42 -9.01
C GLU A 112 35.29 -0.23 -8.04
N GLY A 113 35.45 -0.52 -6.75
CA GLY A 113 35.61 0.51 -5.71
C GLY A 113 34.31 1.01 -5.05
N TYR A 114 33.14 0.51 -5.44
CA TYR A 114 31.90 0.74 -4.67
C TYR A 114 31.91 -0.03 -3.35
N SER A 115 31.43 0.61 -2.29
CA SER A 115 31.21 -0.02 -0.98
C SER A 115 29.77 0.24 -0.51
N PRO A 116 29.12 -0.72 0.17
CA PRO A 116 27.77 -0.53 0.69
C PRO A 116 27.78 0.47 1.84
N SER A 117 26.83 1.40 1.83
CA SER A 117 26.55 2.31 2.95
C SER A 117 25.33 1.83 3.74
N PRO A 118 25.31 1.99 5.08
CA PRO A 118 24.10 1.76 5.86
C PRO A 118 22.97 2.65 5.36
N VAL A 119 21.82 2.06 5.04
CA VAL A 119 20.69 2.76 4.40
C VAL A 119 20.19 3.95 5.23
N LEU A 120 20.19 3.83 6.57
CA LEU A 120 19.76 4.92 7.45
C LEU A 120 20.69 6.15 7.35
N ASN A 121 21.99 5.96 7.12
CA ASN A 121 22.92 7.08 6.94
C ASN A 121 22.62 7.83 5.64
N VAL A 122 22.31 7.08 4.57
CA VAL A 122 21.91 7.67 3.28
C VAL A 122 20.61 8.46 3.44
N ILE A 123 19.60 7.87 4.10
CA ILE A 123 18.34 8.55 4.37
C ILE A 123 18.56 9.81 5.21
N GLU A 124 19.45 9.77 6.21
CA GLU A 124 19.75 10.95 7.04
C GLU A 124 20.35 12.10 6.23
N GLU A 125 21.32 11.79 5.37
CA GLU A 125 21.95 12.77 4.49
C GLU A 125 20.93 13.39 3.54
N GLU A 126 20.12 12.55 2.89
CA GLU A 126 19.07 13.00 1.97
C GLU A 126 18.01 13.84 2.68
N ALA A 127 17.63 13.47 3.90
CA ALA A 127 16.70 14.23 4.74
C ALA A 127 17.25 15.62 5.14
N GLY A 128 18.57 15.81 5.10
CA GLY A 128 19.21 17.12 5.28
C GLY A 128 19.06 18.06 4.08
N ARG A 129 18.90 17.48 2.88
CA ARG A 129 18.90 18.20 1.60
C ARG A 129 17.50 18.34 1.00
N HIS A 130 16.60 17.43 1.36
CA HIS A 130 15.28 17.30 0.77
C HIS A 130 14.17 17.44 1.81
N ASN A 131 13.07 18.05 1.36
CA ASN A 131 11.84 18.14 2.14
C ASN A 131 10.88 16.97 1.87
N ILE A 132 11.11 16.22 0.80
CA ILE A 132 10.27 15.08 0.42
C ILE A 132 11.17 13.86 0.32
N ILE A 133 10.81 12.81 1.06
CA ILE A 133 11.40 11.48 0.91
C ILE A 133 10.28 10.54 0.51
N ILE A 134 10.43 9.87 -0.63
CA ILE A 134 9.47 8.88 -1.11
C ILE A 134 10.11 7.51 -0.94
N TRP A 135 9.48 6.64 -0.18
CA TRP A 135 9.92 5.27 0.02
C TRP A 135 9.03 4.31 -0.78
N GLY A 136 9.67 3.63 -1.72
CA GLY A 136 9.04 2.58 -2.52
C GLY A 136 8.94 1.28 -1.76
N GLU A 137 7.72 0.85 -1.45
CA GLU A 137 7.48 -0.50 -0.97
C GLU A 137 6.99 -1.43 -2.07
N GLU A 138 7.24 -2.71 -1.87
CA GLU A 138 6.61 -3.75 -2.64
C GLU A 138 5.48 -4.32 -1.79
N HIS A 139 4.22 -4.13 -2.20
CA HIS A 139 3.04 -4.46 -1.39
C HIS A 139 3.01 -5.92 -0.93
N HIS A 140 3.59 -6.78 -1.75
CA HIS A 140 3.65 -8.21 -1.56
C HIS A 140 4.95 -8.67 -0.89
N LEU A 141 5.87 -7.77 -0.55
CA LEU A 141 7.13 -8.12 0.12
C LEU A 141 7.32 -7.20 1.34
N PRO A 142 6.53 -7.39 2.41
CA PRO A 142 6.53 -6.55 3.60
C PRO A 142 7.85 -6.57 4.37
N GLN A 143 8.79 -7.45 4.03
CA GLN A 143 10.18 -7.38 4.49
C GLN A 143 10.80 -6.01 4.18
N THR A 144 10.34 -5.34 3.11
CA THR A 144 10.72 -3.95 2.77
C THR A 144 10.23 -2.91 3.78
N ARG A 145 9.25 -3.25 4.64
CA ARG A 145 8.69 -2.39 5.69
C ARG A 145 9.43 -2.49 7.02
N SER A 146 10.34 -3.47 7.18
CA SER A 146 11.13 -3.65 8.41
C SER A 146 11.95 -2.42 8.79
N LEU A 147 12.31 -1.58 7.81
CA LEU A 147 13.03 -0.33 8.02
C LEU A 147 12.14 0.82 8.52
N TYR A 148 10.82 0.70 8.42
CA TYR A 148 9.89 1.80 8.69
C TYR A 148 10.06 2.40 10.09
N PRO A 149 10.14 1.61 11.18
CA PRO A 149 10.25 2.21 12.51
C PRO A 149 11.49 3.09 12.67
N ASP A 150 12.64 2.62 12.19
CA ASP A 150 13.91 3.35 12.28
C ASP A 150 13.91 4.58 11.36
N MET A 151 13.42 4.44 10.12
CA MET A 151 13.27 5.54 9.18
C MET A 151 12.34 6.62 9.72
N ILE A 152 11.20 6.25 10.31
CA ILE A 152 10.23 7.20 10.89
C ILE A 152 10.84 7.95 12.07
N ARG A 153 11.55 7.27 12.99
CA ARG A 153 12.24 7.95 14.11
C ARG A 153 13.30 8.92 13.60
N LEU A 154 14.11 8.49 12.66
CA LEU A 154 15.17 9.30 12.05
C LEU A 154 14.57 10.55 11.40
N LEU A 155 13.61 10.38 10.50
CA LEU A 155 13.01 11.50 9.77
C LEU A 155 12.29 12.47 10.71
N TRP A 156 11.67 11.98 11.79
CA TRP A 156 11.09 12.86 12.82
C TRP A 156 12.15 13.77 13.44
N GLN A 157 13.33 13.25 13.77
CA GLN A 157 14.45 14.04 14.28
C GLN A 157 14.95 15.06 13.25
N LYS A 158 14.86 14.75 11.95
CA LYS A 158 15.22 15.65 10.84
C LYS A 158 14.12 16.66 10.45
N GLY A 159 13.04 16.74 11.24
CA GLY A 159 11.98 17.72 11.08
C GLY A 159 10.80 17.29 10.20
N PHE A 160 10.73 16.03 9.80
CA PHE A 160 9.57 15.49 9.08
C PHE A 160 8.36 15.42 10.02
N ARG A 161 7.22 15.97 9.59
CA ARG A 161 5.99 16.07 10.40
C ARG A 161 4.76 15.49 9.71
N TYR A 162 4.89 15.10 8.45
CA TYR A 162 3.81 14.49 7.68
C TYR A 162 4.23 13.09 7.22
N LEU A 163 3.34 12.13 7.43
CA LEU A 163 3.44 10.77 6.90
C LEU A 163 2.28 10.59 5.93
N ALA A 164 2.59 10.55 4.64
CA ALA A 164 1.64 10.31 3.58
C ALA A 164 1.76 8.85 3.12
N ALA A 165 0.64 8.20 2.82
CA ALA A 165 0.67 6.86 2.25
C ALA A 165 -0.47 6.64 1.26
N GLU A 166 -0.19 5.90 0.19
CA GLU A 166 -1.22 5.55 -0.79
C GLU A 166 -2.33 4.70 -0.16
N SER A 167 -1.99 3.96 0.91
CA SER A 167 -2.92 3.03 1.54
C SER A 167 -3.94 3.74 2.41
N PHE A 168 -3.66 4.98 2.83
CA PHE A 168 -4.49 5.69 3.78
C PHE A 168 -5.81 6.11 3.16
N SER A 169 -6.89 5.88 3.92
CA SER A 169 -8.23 6.37 3.64
C SER A 169 -8.47 7.74 4.29
N ASP A 170 -9.66 8.30 4.07
CA ASP A 170 -10.11 9.50 4.77
C ASP A 170 -10.20 9.36 6.30
N ALA A 171 -10.04 8.14 6.85
CA ALA A 171 -9.87 7.92 8.29
C ALA A 171 -8.48 8.35 8.82
N ALA A 172 -7.53 8.68 7.94
CA ALA A 172 -6.26 9.29 8.30
C ALA A 172 -6.45 10.78 8.64
N ASP A 173 -7.18 11.04 9.72
CA ASP A 173 -7.42 12.39 10.23
C ASP A 173 -6.56 12.72 11.45
N SER A 174 -6.56 13.99 11.85
CA SER A 174 -5.73 14.51 12.96
C SER A 174 -6.18 14.08 14.35
N SER A 175 -7.37 13.48 14.49
CA SER A 175 -7.89 12.95 15.75
C SER A 175 -7.51 11.50 16.00
N LEU A 176 -6.97 10.82 14.99
CA LEU A 176 -6.60 9.41 15.07
C LEU A 176 -5.43 9.20 16.04
N THR A 177 -5.64 8.39 17.07
CA THR A 177 -4.60 8.03 18.06
C THR A 177 -4.06 6.62 17.88
N TYR A 178 -4.69 5.80 17.04
CA TYR A 178 -4.32 4.41 16.79
C TYR A 178 -4.78 3.96 15.39
N PRO A 179 -4.00 3.13 14.66
CA PRO A 179 -4.40 2.65 13.34
C PRO A 179 -5.55 1.63 13.43
N ALA A 180 -6.78 2.09 13.17
CA ALA A 180 -7.93 1.21 13.04
C ALA A 180 -7.94 0.45 11.70
N TYR A 181 -8.72 -0.62 11.60
CA TYR A 181 -8.77 -1.47 10.38
C TYR A 181 -9.29 -0.75 9.12
N ASN A 182 -9.99 0.37 9.29
CA ASN A 182 -10.45 1.21 8.19
C ASN A 182 -9.42 2.27 7.76
N LEU A 183 -8.27 2.39 8.45
CA LEU A 183 -7.24 3.37 8.11
C LEU A 183 -6.65 3.14 6.72
N GLY A 184 -6.40 1.90 6.34
CA GLY A 184 -5.85 1.61 5.02
C GLY A 184 -5.80 0.13 4.72
N PHE A 185 -5.51 -0.23 3.46
CA PHE A 185 -5.41 -1.64 3.07
C PHE A 185 -4.23 -2.34 3.74
N TYR A 186 -3.04 -1.75 3.61
CA TYR A 186 -1.76 -2.27 4.10
C TYR A 186 -1.56 -2.08 5.61
N THR A 187 -2.35 -1.23 6.27
CA THR A 187 -2.34 -1.13 7.75
C THR A 187 -2.89 -2.38 8.45
N ARG A 188 -3.28 -3.41 7.69
CA ARG A 188 -3.59 -4.76 8.19
C ARG A 188 -2.34 -5.60 8.44
N ASP A 189 -1.22 -5.25 7.83
CA ASP A 189 0.08 -5.80 8.17
C ASP A 189 0.48 -5.28 9.56
N PRO A 190 0.79 -6.16 10.54
CA PRO A 190 1.23 -5.73 11.86
C PRO A 190 2.47 -4.84 11.83
N ILE A 191 3.41 -5.04 10.90
CA ILE A 191 4.62 -4.20 10.79
C ILE A 191 4.28 -2.80 10.29
N TYR A 192 3.39 -2.70 9.30
CA TYR A 192 2.90 -1.42 8.81
C TYR A 192 2.10 -0.69 9.89
N ALA A 193 1.19 -1.39 10.57
CA ALA A 193 0.40 -0.83 11.65
C ALA A 193 1.27 -0.32 12.80
N ASP A 194 2.32 -1.06 13.16
CA ASP A 194 3.26 -0.63 14.19
C ASP A 194 4.02 0.64 13.81
N ALA A 195 4.48 0.73 12.56
CA ALA A 195 5.11 1.93 12.03
C ALA A 195 4.17 3.15 12.07
N VAL A 196 2.89 2.98 11.70
CA VAL A 196 1.89 4.05 11.79
C VAL A 196 1.61 4.44 13.24
N ARG A 197 1.48 3.47 14.14
CA ARG A 197 1.31 3.71 15.58
C ARG A 197 2.47 4.53 16.13
N LEU A 198 3.70 4.18 15.76
CA LEU A 198 4.89 4.94 16.13
C LEU A 198 4.86 6.37 15.56
N ALA A 199 4.46 6.54 14.30
CA ALA A 199 4.33 7.86 13.69
C ALA A 199 3.33 8.74 14.47
N LEU A 200 2.17 8.20 14.82
CA LEU A 200 1.17 8.89 15.65
C LEU A 200 1.72 9.24 17.03
N GLN A 201 2.43 8.32 17.70
CA GLN A 201 3.06 8.57 18.99
C GLN A 201 4.12 9.68 18.96
N LEU A 202 4.87 9.78 17.87
CA LEU A 202 5.85 10.86 17.68
C LEU A 202 5.16 12.19 17.38
N GLY A 203 3.95 12.17 16.80
CA GLY A 203 3.17 13.36 16.46
C GLY A 203 3.15 13.68 14.96
N TYR A 204 3.34 12.68 14.10
CA TYR A 204 3.12 12.85 12.66
C TYR A 204 1.66 13.14 12.34
N THR A 205 1.44 14.06 11.39
CA THR A 205 0.15 14.20 10.71
C THR A 205 0.07 13.16 9.60
N LEU A 206 -0.93 12.26 9.66
CA LEU A 206 -1.17 11.31 8.59
C LEU A 206 -1.91 11.99 7.42
N VAL A 207 -1.57 11.62 6.18
CA VAL A 207 -2.17 12.21 4.98
C VAL A 207 -2.53 11.13 3.96
N SER A 208 -3.82 10.96 3.70
CA SER A 208 -4.30 10.22 2.52
C SER A 208 -4.13 11.05 1.24
N TYR A 209 -3.60 10.44 0.20
CA TYR A 209 -3.42 11.12 -1.10
C TYR A 209 -3.88 10.31 -2.31
N ASP A 210 -4.03 8.99 -2.15
CA ASP A 210 -4.55 8.13 -3.22
C ASP A 210 -5.98 8.54 -3.56
N ASN A 211 -6.29 8.50 -4.85
CA ASN A 211 -7.59 8.85 -5.38
C ASN A 211 -8.05 7.73 -6.33
N SER A 212 -9.36 7.64 -6.55
CA SER A 212 -9.93 6.58 -7.39
C SER A 212 -9.67 6.77 -8.90
N GLU A 213 -8.97 7.83 -9.33
CA GLU A 213 -8.77 8.15 -10.75
C GLU A 213 -7.58 7.39 -11.35
N ARG A 214 -7.72 6.94 -12.59
CA ARG A 214 -6.71 6.13 -13.28
C ARG A 214 -5.82 6.93 -14.23
N THR A 215 -6.39 7.93 -14.90
CA THR A 215 -5.69 8.71 -15.92
C THR A 215 -4.97 9.86 -15.24
N GLY A 216 -3.63 9.87 -15.34
CA GLY A 216 -2.82 10.87 -14.66
C GLY A 216 -2.83 10.72 -13.13
N ARG A 217 -3.01 9.49 -12.63
CA ARG A 217 -3.12 9.17 -11.20
C ARG A 217 -2.00 9.80 -10.37
N ASP A 218 -0.74 9.56 -10.73
CA ASP A 218 0.41 10.09 -9.97
C ASP A 218 0.43 11.63 -9.94
N LYS A 219 0.04 12.27 -11.05
CA LYS A 219 -0.12 13.72 -11.09
C LYS A 219 -1.20 14.16 -10.10
N LYS A 220 -2.33 13.45 -10.04
CA LYS A 220 -3.45 13.80 -9.18
C LYS A 220 -3.15 13.56 -7.69
N GLU A 221 -2.40 12.51 -7.40
CA GLU A 221 -1.85 12.21 -6.09
C GLU A 221 -0.88 13.32 -5.63
N ALA A 222 0.01 13.77 -6.51
CA ALA A 222 0.88 14.91 -6.24
C ALA A 222 0.11 16.22 -6.04
N GLU A 223 -0.93 16.49 -6.84
CA GLU A 223 -1.84 17.64 -6.64
C GLU A 223 -2.54 17.56 -5.28
N THR A 224 -2.93 16.37 -4.83
CA THR A 224 -3.57 16.16 -3.53
C THR A 224 -2.61 16.46 -2.39
N LEU A 225 -1.35 16.01 -2.48
CA LEU A 225 -0.30 16.34 -1.51
C LEU A 225 0.02 17.83 -1.48
N GLN A 226 0.06 18.47 -2.66
CA GLN A 226 0.19 19.93 -2.74
C GLN A 226 -0.91 20.60 -1.93
N GLN A 227 -2.17 20.22 -2.15
CA GLN A 227 -3.32 20.89 -1.56
C GLN A 227 -3.40 20.67 -0.04
N LYS A 228 -3.18 19.43 0.38
CA LYS A 228 -3.29 19.03 1.79
C LYS A 228 -2.11 19.48 2.65
N ILE A 229 -0.92 19.64 2.07
CA ILE A 229 0.31 19.93 2.81
C ILE A 229 0.92 21.26 2.37
N PHE A 230 1.41 21.33 1.13
CA PHE A 230 2.33 22.38 0.71
C PHE A 230 1.66 23.73 0.46
N ALA A 231 0.37 23.77 0.12
CA ALA A 231 -0.39 25.02 0.00
C ALA A 231 -0.48 25.78 1.33
N GLN A 232 -0.47 25.05 2.44
CA GLN A 232 -0.55 25.61 3.80
C GLN A 232 0.83 25.75 4.43
N ASN A 233 1.75 24.83 4.12
CA ASN A 233 3.11 24.81 4.62
C ASN A 233 4.11 24.46 3.50
N PRO A 234 4.59 25.44 2.73
CA PRO A 234 5.53 25.21 1.63
C PRO A 234 6.87 24.61 2.06
N ALA A 235 7.24 24.77 3.34
CA ALA A 235 8.48 24.23 3.92
C ALA A 235 8.27 22.87 4.62
N ALA A 236 7.09 22.27 4.50
CA ALA A 236 6.77 20.99 5.13
C ALA A 236 7.75 19.90 4.72
N LYS A 237 8.15 19.08 5.69
CA LYS A 237 8.91 17.85 5.44
C LYS A 237 8.01 16.62 5.54
N VAL A 238 7.98 15.83 4.47
CA VAL A 238 7.00 14.75 4.24
C VAL A 238 7.70 13.45 3.88
N LEU A 239 7.37 12.38 4.62
CA LEU A 239 7.67 11.00 4.22
C LEU A 239 6.45 10.48 3.45
N ILE A 240 6.66 9.96 2.25
CA ILE A 240 5.62 9.38 1.39
C ILE A 240 5.90 7.88 1.23
N LEU A 241 4.93 7.04 1.58
CA LEU A 241 4.97 5.59 1.35
C LEU A 241 4.13 5.26 0.12
N ALA A 242 4.75 4.72 -0.92
CA ALA A 242 4.08 4.38 -2.16
C ALA A 242 4.54 3.02 -2.70
N GLY A 243 3.69 2.36 -3.47
CA GLY A 243 4.04 1.16 -4.20
C GLY A 243 5.12 1.45 -5.22
N ARG A 244 6.07 0.53 -5.41
CA ARG A 244 7.19 0.69 -6.35
C ARG A 244 6.78 1.19 -7.74
N GLY A 245 5.60 0.79 -8.23
CA GLY A 245 5.08 1.21 -9.53
C GLY A 245 4.79 2.71 -9.67
N HIS A 246 4.72 3.45 -8.55
CA HIS A 246 4.52 4.90 -8.52
C HIS A 246 5.83 5.71 -8.56
N ILE A 247 6.99 5.04 -8.50
CA ILE A 247 8.30 5.68 -8.29
C ILE A 247 9.26 5.44 -9.48
N SER A 248 8.80 4.73 -10.52
CA SER A 248 9.62 4.32 -11.67
C SER A 248 9.64 5.34 -12.81
#